data_AF-A0A3B8MEU4-F1
#
_entry.id   AF-A0A3B8MEU4-F1
#
_cell.length_a   1.000
_cell.length_b   1.000
_cell.length_c   1.000
_cell.angle_alpha   90.00
_cell.angle_beta   90.00
_cell.angle_gamma   90.00
#
_symmetry.space_group_name_H-M   'P 1'
#
loop_
_entity.id
_entity.type
_entity.pdbx_description
1 polymer ?
#
loop_
_entity_poly.entity_id
_entity_poly.type
_entity_poly.pdbx_seq_one_letter_code
_entity_poly.pdbx_strand_id
1 'polypeptide(L)'
;MATGLIASRDRFADQLGSDLGKEIDQALHLAAQGSAVRDVNPGYTNIALMSAFLMDYVGVTQSDSALAAAGMNKARAIFELFQVHSTFPEFNSPTYYGVNLMALGMWRSMARSQELRDWGASMERTLWEEIGQLYHAGLRNMCGPYARSKGMDMSSTYTPILGLCIGMVLDDGDLAPMLSQTGLIVPEDVVPHLKGFQTDRVVDRQVFSRRGVVNVRAILKRDWMMGAVAGAAVRHEQFHPATIHWRSGDSVGWLLAFGESGASGTIEDQSMSLKVLRPDPAHPFRIQLLAPGVEVDAVRDDRWKLPGVTILVNAPLGSPRVSWVDDRRKGRVVEASWGVPEGWSAEDVAVQLTIEETD
;
A
#
# COMPACT_ATOMS: atom_id res chain seq x y z
N MET A 1 -5.44 5.47 18.56
CA MET A 1 -5.85 6.12 19.82
C MET A 1 -4.94 5.68 20.97
N ALA A 2 -4.89 4.39 21.32
CA ALA A 2 -4.03 3.89 22.42
C ALA A 2 -2.53 4.18 22.23
N THR A 3 -1.98 4.02 21.02
CA THR A 3 -0.56 4.31 20.74
C THR A 3 -0.20 5.79 20.92
N GLY A 4 -1.13 6.70 20.62
CA GLY A 4 -0.94 8.13 20.90
C GLY A 4 -0.95 8.43 22.40
N LEU A 5 -1.80 7.74 23.18
CA LEU A 5 -1.77 7.84 24.64
C LEU A 5 -0.45 7.31 25.23
N ILE A 6 0.10 6.22 24.68
CA ILE A 6 1.43 5.72 25.08
C ILE A 6 2.50 6.80 24.82
N ALA A 7 2.54 7.38 23.63
CA ALA A 7 3.47 8.47 23.28
C ALA A 7 3.35 9.67 24.24
N SER A 8 2.12 10.10 24.52
CA SER A 8 1.87 11.19 25.47
C SER A 8 2.31 10.84 26.89
N ARG A 9 1.98 9.62 27.35
CA ARG A 9 2.28 9.14 28.70
C ARG A 9 3.78 8.99 28.95
N ASP A 10 4.53 8.50 27.97
CA ASP A 10 5.98 8.28 28.07
C ASP A 10 6.75 9.61 28.03
N ARG A 11 6.31 10.56 27.19
CA ARG A 11 7.04 11.83 26.96
C ARG A 11 6.68 12.97 27.91
N PHE A 12 5.45 13.01 28.39
CA PHE A 12 4.92 14.13 29.19
C PHE A 12 4.47 13.68 30.58
N ALA A 13 4.99 12.55 31.09
CA ALA A 13 4.63 11.99 32.39
C ALA A 13 4.71 13.00 33.55
N ASP A 14 5.70 13.89 33.50
CA ASP A 14 5.98 14.96 34.47
C ASP A 14 4.99 16.13 34.37
N GLN A 15 4.36 16.31 33.22
CA GLN A 15 3.35 17.35 32.96
C GLN A 15 1.92 16.84 33.17
N LEU A 16 1.74 15.52 33.20
CA LEU A 16 0.47 14.88 33.50
C LEU A 16 0.29 14.86 35.03
N GLY A 17 -0.78 15.50 35.53
CA GLY A 17 -1.17 15.35 36.93
C GLY A 17 -1.38 13.88 37.30
N SER A 18 -1.12 13.51 38.56
CA SER A 18 -1.12 12.10 39.00
C SER A 18 -2.42 11.36 38.71
N ASP A 19 -3.55 12.04 38.79
CA ASP A 19 -4.88 11.44 38.59
C ASP A 19 -5.11 11.14 37.11
N LEU A 20 -4.80 12.10 36.22
CA LEU A 20 -4.86 11.88 34.77
C LEU A 20 -3.91 10.78 34.32
N GLY A 21 -2.71 10.70 34.92
CA GLY A 21 -1.76 9.61 34.67
C GLY A 21 -2.38 8.23 34.95
N LYS A 22 -3.06 8.07 36.09
CA LYS A 22 -3.75 6.82 36.46
C LYS A 22 -4.91 6.50 35.52
N GLU A 23 -5.68 7.49 35.11
CA GLU A 23 -6.78 7.31 34.16
C GLU A 23 -6.28 6.83 32.79
N ILE A 24 -5.16 7.40 32.31
CA ILE A 24 -4.50 6.97 31.08
C ILE A 24 -4.00 5.53 31.23
N ASP A 25 -3.32 5.21 32.33
CA ASP A 25 -2.78 3.86 32.58
C ASP A 25 -3.93 2.82 32.62
N GLN A 26 -5.06 3.15 33.25
CA GLN A 26 -6.25 2.30 33.26
C GLN A 26 -6.89 2.13 31.87
N ALA A 27 -7.00 3.22 31.08
CA ALA A 27 -7.53 3.16 29.73
C ALA A 27 -6.65 2.30 28.80
N LEU A 28 -5.33 2.42 28.93
CA LEU A 28 -4.37 1.59 28.22
C LEU A 28 -4.50 0.11 28.61
N HIS A 29 -4.69 -0.18 29.90
CA HIS A 29 -4.92 -1.56 30.37
C HIS A 29 -6.18 -2.18 29.76
N LEU A 30 -7.30 -1.46 29.76
CA LEU A 30 -8.54 -1.94 29.14
C LEU A 30 -8.39 -2.15 27.62
N ALA A 31 -7.68 -1.25 26.94
CA ALA A 31 -7.41 -1.38 25.51
C ALA A 31 -6.50 -2.58 25.19
N ALA A 32 -5.51 -2.86 26.03
CA ALA A 32 -4.64 -4.02 25.90
C ALA A 32 -5.40 -5.33 26.11
N GLN A 33 -6.25 -5.41 27.15
CA GLN A 33 -7.14 -6.55 27.37
C GLN A 33 -8.09 -6.77 26.20
N GLY A 34 -8.73 -5.71 25.69
CA GLY A 34 -9.59 -5.80 24.51
C GLY A 34 -8.84 -6.28 23.28
N SER A 35 -7.58 -5.87 23.11
CA SER A 35 -6.72 -6.32 22.01
C SER A 35 -6.33 -7.80 22.15
N ALA A 36 -6.03 -8.25 23.37
CA ALA A 36 -5.74 -9.65 23.67
C ALA A 36 -6.97 -10.55 23.42
N VAL A 37 -8.17 -10.10 23.79
CA VAL A 37 -9.42 -10.84 23.54
C VAL A 37 -9.77 -10.87 22.06
N ARG A 38 -9.61 -9.74 21.34
CA ARG A 38 -9.89 -9.67 19.91
C ARG A 38 -8.93 -10.52 19.07
N ASP A 39 -7.69 -10.66 19.53
CA ASP A 39 -6.62 -11.47 18.95
C ASP A 39 -6.58 -11.44 17.42
N VAL A 40 -6.44 -10.24 16.83
CA VAL A 40 -6.47 -10.13 15.37
C VAL A 40 -5.35 -10.96 14.73
N ASN A 41 -5.67 -11.55 13.57
CA ASN A 41 -4.74 -12.35 12.80
C ASN A 41 -3.43 -11.57 12.51
N PRO A 42 -2.23 -12.17 12.68
CA PRO A 42 -0.94 -11.53 12.40
C PRO A 42 -0.81 -10.94 10.99
N GLY A 43 -1.46 -11.55 9.99
CA GLY A 43 -1.52 -11.06 8.62
C GLY A 43 -2.43 -9.85 8.41
N TYR A 44 -3.13 -9.38 9.46
CA TYR A 44 -3.82 -8.08 9.48
C TYR A 44 -2.86 -6.95 9.94
N THR A 45 -1.63 -7.03 9.48
CA THR A 45 -0.46 -6.13 9.59
C THR A 45 -0.61 -4.99 10.60
N ASN A 46 -1.11 -3.81 10.18
CA ASN A 46 -1.22 -2.59 10.99
C ASN A 46 -1.88 -2.81 12.36
N ILE A 47 -3.08 -3.40 12.41
CA ILE A 47 -3.77 -3.63 13.69
C ILE A 47 -2.99 -4.64 14.53
N ALA A 48 -2.43 -5.69 13.90
CA ALA A 48 -1.64 -6.69 14.61
C ALA A 48 -0.36 -6.09 15.22
N LEU A 49 0.37 -5.26 14.46
CA LEU A 49 1.56 -4.52 14.91
C LEU A 49 1.23 -3.60 16.09
N MET A 50 0.15 -2.82 15.97
CA MET A 50 -0.29 -1.92 17.03
C MET A 50 -0.74 -2.67 18.29
N SER A 51 -1.45 -3.80 18.14
CA SER A 51 -1.91 -4.62 19.26
C SER A 51 -0.76 -5.30 20.00
N ALA A 52 0.23 -5.84 19.29
CA ALA A 52 1.40 -6.46 19.91
C ALA A 52 2.20 -5.44 20.74
N PHE A 53 2.44 -4.24 20.19
CA PHE A 53 3.08 -3.15 20.93
C PHE A 53 2.31 -2.75 22.18
N LEU A 54 1.00 -2.52 22.05
CA LEU A 54 0.15 -2.12 23.16
C LEU A 54 0.20 -3.15 24.31
N MET A 55 0.09 -4.43 23.98
CA MET A 55 0.12 -5.52 24.97
C MET A 55 1.49 -5.67 25.63
N ASP A 56 2.59 -5.58 24.88
CA ASP A 56 3.96 -5.57 25.45
C ASP A 56 4.15 -4.38 26.39
N TYR A 57 3.86 -3.16 25.91
CA TYR A 57 4.06 -1.94 26.66
C TYR A 57 3.28 -1.97 27.99
N VAL A 58 1.97 -2.23 27.91
CA VAL A 58 1.08 -2.25 29.08
C VAL A 58 1.43 -3.40 30.02
N GLY A 59 1.61 -4.61 29.46
CA GLY A 59 1.90 -5.80 30.26
C GLY A 59 3.17 -5.64 31.09
N VAL A 60 4.23 -5.08 30.50
CA VAL A 60 5.48 -4.84 31.23
C VAL A 60 5.36 -3.66 32.19
N THR A 61 4.82 -2.51 31.75
CA THR A 61 4.75 -1.32 32.62
C THR A 61 3.81 -1.47 33.81
N GLN A 62 2.76 -2.28 33.69
CA GLN A 62 1.76 -2.50 34.74
C GLN A 62 1.91 -3.88 35.42
N SER A 63 2.99 -4.61 35.13
CA SER A 63 3.27 -5.95 35.70
C SER A 63 2.19 -7.00 35.45
N ASP A 64 1.47 -6.90 34.32
CA ASP A 64 0.57 -7.95 33.84
C ASP A 64 1.33 -8.91 32.90
N SER A 65 1.80 -10.02 33.48
CA SER A 65 2.58 -11.02 32.76
C SER A 65 1.80 -11.72 31.64
N ALA A 66 0.46 -11.82 31.77
CA ALA A 66 -0.36 -12.46 30.76
C ALA A 66 -0.49 -11.57 29.52
N LEU A 67 -0.68 -10.27 29.71
CA LEU A 67 -0.66 -9.30 28.60
C LEU A 67 0.72 -9.21 27.95
N ALA A 68 1.80 -9.17 28.74
CA ALA A 68 3.16 -9.14 28.20
C ALA A 68 3.43 -10.38 27.32
N ALA A 69 3.06 -11.57 27.79
CA ALA A 69 3.19 -12.81 27.02
C ALA A 69 2.34 -12.81 25.75
N ALA A 70 1.10 -12.31 25.81
CA ALA A 70 0.22 -12.19 24.65
C ALA A 70 0.80 -11.23 23.59
N GLY A 71 1.37 -10.10 24.03
CA GLY A 71 2.10 -9.16 23.18
C GLY A 71 3.26 -9.81 22.44
N MET A 72 4.14 -10.48 23.18
CA MET A 72 5.32 -11.14 22.62
C MET A 72 4.96 -12.30 21.68
N ASN A 73 3.96 -13.12 22.02
CA ASN A 73 3.50 -14.20 21.15
C ASN A 73 2.94 -13.67 19.83
N LYS A 74 2.14 -12.59 19.86
CA LYS A 74 1.64 -11.94 18.64
C LYS A 74 2.78 -11.34 17.83
N ALA A 75 3.73 -10.67 18.48
CA ALA A 75 4.88 -10.08 17.81
C ALA A 75 5.74 -11.13 17.09
N ARG A 76 6.01 -12.26 17.76
CA ARG A 76 6.72 -13.39 17.17
C ARG A 76 6.02 -13.91 15.92
N ALA A 77 4.70 -14.13 16.01
CA ALA A 77 3.91 -14.60 14.87
C ALA A 77 3.91 -13.61 13.68
N ILE A 78 3.93 -12.30 13.95
CA ILE A 78 4.08 -11.27 12.91
C ILE A 78 5.46 -11.35 12.27
N PHE A 79 6.52 -11.43 13.09
CA PHE A 79 7.90 -11.47 12.61
C PHE A 79 8.17 -12.75 11.80
N GLU A 80 7.73 -13.91 12.27
CA GLU A 80 7.82 -15.18 11.54
C GLU A 80 7.10 -15.11 10.19
N LEU A 81 5.89 -14.55 10.16
CA LEU A 81 5.15 -14.37 8.91
C LEU A 81 5.86 -13.41 7.94
N PHE A 82 6.43 -12.32 8.46
CA PHE A 82 7.19 -11.35 7.68
C PHE A 82 8.44 -11.98 7.05
N GLN A 83 9.19 -12.79 7.81
CA GLN A 83 10.46 -13.40 7.40
C GLN A 83 10.32 -14.30 6.17
N VAL A 84 9.18 -14.98 5.98
CA VAL A 84 8.98 -15.92 4.86
C VAL A 84 9.19 -15.26 3.49
N HIS A 85 8.71 -14.03 3.32
CA HIS A 85 8.84 -13.30 2.06
C HIS A 85 9.54 -11.95 2.22
N SER A 86 10.00 -11.57 3.40
CA SER A 86 10.58 -10.24 3.69
C SER A 86 9.66 -9.10 3.24
N THR A 87 8.36 -9.24 3.52
CA THR A 87 7.33 -8.22 3.27
C THR A 87 6.05 -8.56 4.05
N PHE A 88 5.17 -7.58 4.18
CA PHE A 88 3.88 -7.75 4.85
C PHE A 88 2.80 -8.31 3.90
N PRO A 89 1.83 -9.11 4.40
CA PRO A 89 0.70 -9.58 3.59
C PRO A 89 -0.19 -8.48 2.99
N GLU A 90 -0.22 -7.29 3.60
CA GLU A 90 -0.80 -6.08 2.99
C GLU A 90 0.24 -5.40 2.10
N PHE A 91 0.79 -6.15 1.14
CA PHE A 91 1.89 -5.75 0.27
C PHE A 91 1.63 -4.42 -0.46
N ASN A 92 2.69 -3.62 -0.51
CA ASN A 92 2.80 -2.35 -1.21
C ASN A 92 1.52 -1.52 -1.11
N SER A 93 1.16 -1.23 0.13
CA SER A 93 -0.11 -0.61 0.48
C SER A 93 0.15 0.84 0.86
N PRO A 94 0.00 1.82 -0.05
CA PRO A 94 0.33 3.21 0.25
C PRO A 94 -0.44 3.73 1.47
N THR A 95 -1.67 3.25 1.66
CA THR A 95 -2.51 3.63 2.79
C THR A 95 -1.99 3.12 4.13
N TYR A 96 -1.42 1.91 4.17
CA TYR A 96 -1.08 1.24 5.43
C TYR A 96 0.42 1.12 5.71
N TYR A 97 1.29 1.32 4.71
CA TYR A 97 2.74 1.31 4.91
C TYR A 97 3.18 2.39 5.89
N GLY A 98 2.60 3.59 5.81
CA GLY A 98 2.84 4.64 6.80
C GLY A 98 2.39 4.26 8.22
N VAL A 99 1.30 3.51 8.37
CA VAL A 99 0.84 3.02 9.69
C VAL A 99 1.76 1.93 10.21
N ASN A 100 2.22 1.03 9.34
CA ASN A 100 3.17 -0.01 9.69
C ASN A 100 4.50 0.60 10.13
N LEU A 101 5.03 1.58 9.38
CA LEU A 101 6.21 2.35 9.76
C LEU A 101 6.04 2.99 11.14
N MET A 102 4.94 3.72 11.38
CA MET A 102 4.65 4.30 12.69
C MET A 102 4.68 3.25 13.81
N ALA A 103 4.04 2.10 13.61
CA ALA A 103 4.00 1.05 14.61
C ALA A 103 5.38 0.44 14.85
N LEU A 104 6.18 0.19 13.80
CA LEU A 104 7.52 -0.37 13.90
C LEU A 104 8.51 0.61 14.53
N GLY A 105 8.41 1.91 14.23
CA GLY A 105 9.16 2.95 14.91
C GLY A 105 8.87 2.96 16.42
N MET A 106 7.60 2.82 16.80
CA MET A 106 7.19 2.65 18.21
C MET A 106 7.70 1.34 18.82
N TRP A 107 7.70 0.22 18.08
CA TRP A 107 8.33 -1.01 18.56
C TRP A 107 9.79 -0.76 18.89
N ARG A 108 10.56 -0.19 17.95
CA ARG A 108 11.99 0.06 18.13
C ARG A 108 12.28 1.04 19.28
N SER A 109 11.52 2.13 19.38
CA SER A 109 11.85 3.23 20.29
C SER A 109 11.19 3.13 21.67
N MET A 110 10.04 2.46 21.78
CA MET A 110 9.19 2.52 22.99
C MET A 110 8.80 1.15 23.56
N ALA A 111 9.00 0.05 22.84
CA ALA A 111 8.70 -1.28 23.38
C ALA A 111 9.51 -1.55 24.64
N ARG A 112 8.96 -2.35 25.55
CA ARG A 112 9.63 -2.68 26.80
C ARG A 112 10.50 -3.93 26.68
N SER A 113 10.11 -4.87 25.82
CA SER A 113 10.93 -6.04 25.50
C SER A 113 12.02 -5.73 24.46
N GLN A 114 13.26 -6.19 24.72
CA GLN A 114 14.39 -6.00 23.78
C GLN A 114 14.14 -6.73 22.45
N GLU A 115 13.67 -7.98 22.50
CA GLU A 115 13.37 -8.78 21.30
C GLU A 115 12.35 -8.08 20.38
N LEU A 116 11.35 -7.40 20.96
CA LEU A 116 10.38 -6.62 20.20
C LEU A 116 11.01 -5.39 19.52
N ARG A 117 11.93 -4.71 20.20
CA ARG A 117 12.70 -3.58 19.64
C ARG A 117 13.55 -4.05 18.44
N ASP A 118 14.21 -5.19 18.58
CA ASP A 118 15.09 -5.75 17.55
C ASP A 118 14.30 -6.17 16.30
N TRP A 119 13.17 -6.86 16.48
CA TRP A 119 12.26 -7.18 15.37
C TRP A 119 11.67 -5.93 14.72
N GLY A 120 11.28 -4.94 15.52
CA GLY A 120 10.81 -3.65 15.03
C GLY A 120 11.83 -2.97 14.13
N ALA A 121 13.08 -2.87 14.59
CA ALA A 121 14.18 -2.29 13.83
C ALA A 121 14.44 -3.04 12.51
N SER A 122 14.46 -4.37 12.55
CA SER A 122 14.66 -5.20 11.36
C SER A 122 13.55 -5.01 10.33
N MET A 123 12.28 -5.10 10.75
CA MET A 123 11.14 -4.96 9.84
C MET A 123 10.99 -3.53 9.32
N GLU A 124 11.28 -2.50 10.12
CA GLU A 124 11.23 -1.10 9.70
C GLU A 124 12.22 -0.84 8.57
N ARG A 125 13.47 -1.30 8.74
CA ARG A 125 14.51 -1.20 7.72
C ARG A 125 14.06 -1.85 6.41
N THR A 126 13.63 -3.12 6.46
CA THR A 126 13.21 -3.84 5.26
C THR A 126 11.99 -3.20 4.60
N LEU A 127 11.06 -2.64 5.36
CA LEU A 127 9.92 -1.91 4.81
C LEU A 127 10.37 -0.62 4.10
N TRP A 128 11.34 0.12 4.66
CA TRP A 128 11.92 1.28 3.98
C TRP A 128 12.67 0.90 2.70
N GLU A 129 13.45 -0.18 2.73
CA GLU A 129 14.13 -0.70 1.54
C GLU A 129 13.11 -1.04 0.43
N GLU A 130 12.00 -1.70 0.78
CA GLU A 130 10.93 -1.99 -0.18
C GLU A 130 10.26 -0.71 -0.70
N ILE A 131 10.01 0.28 0.17
CA ILE A 131 9.51 1.60 -0.24
C ILE A 131 10.49 2.25 -1.22
N GLY A 132 11.79 2.22 -0.97
CA GLY A 132 12.81 2.78 -1.87
C GLY A 132 12.82 2.12 -3.25
N GLN A 133 12.57 0.80 -3.32
CA GLN A 133 12.49 0.08 -4.59
C GLN A 133 11.24 0.45 -5.41
N LEU A 134 10.10 0.59 -4.74
CA LEU A 134 8.79 0.77 -5.38
C LEU A 134 8.34 2.24 -5.49
N TYR A 135 8.96 3.16 -4.77
CA TYR A 135 8.65 4.58 -4.87
C TYR A 135 9.29 5.22 -6.11
N HIS A 136 8.51 6.06 -6.80
CA HIS A 136 8.97 6.85 -7.92
C HIS A 136 8.96 8.33 -7.56
N ALA A 137 10.09 8.87 -7.09
CA ALA A 137 10.20 10.27 -6.67
C ALA A 137 9.76 11.28 -7.76
N GLY A 138 10.05 11.01 -9.04
CA GLY A 138 9.61 11.87 -10.15
C GLY A 138 8.10 11.94 -10.39
N LEU A 139 7.34 10.93 -9.92
CA LEU A 139 5.88 10.86 -9.97
C LEU A 139 5.27 11.01 -8.56
N ARG A 140 6.13 11.16 -7.54
CA ARG A 140 5.79 11.27 -6.12
C ARG A 140 4.82 10.20 -5.63
N ASN A 141 4.92 8.98 -6.15
CA ASN A 141 3.94 7.93 -5.93
C ASN A 141 4.60 6.53 -5.88
N MET A 142 3.92 5.57 -5.27
CA MET A 142 4.33 4.17 -5.29
C MET A 142 3.96 3.53 -6.62
N CYS A 143 4.81 2.69 -7.19
CA CYS A 143 4.41 1.81 -8.29
C CYS A 143 3.52 0.71 -7.74
N GLY A 144 2.45 0.31 -8.43
CA GLY A 144 1.61 -0.83 -8.01
C GLY A 144 2.30 -2.18 -8.12
N PRO A 145 1.56 -3.28 -7.90
CA PRO A 145 0.16 -3.35 -7.49
C PRO A 145 0.00 -3.00 -6.00
N TYR A 146 -1.23 -2.70 -5.56
CA TYR A 146 -1.52 -2.42 -4.16
C TYR A 146 -2.46 -3.46 -3.54
N ALA A 147 -2.02 -4.09 -2.44
CA ALA A 147 -2.92 -4.94 -1.66
C ALA A 147 -4.08 -4.11 -1.11
N ARG A 148 -3.79 -2.88 -0.67
CA ARG A 148 -4.79 -1.92 -0.19
C ARG A 148 -4.40 -0.48 -0.50
N SER A 149 -5.28 0.22 -1.21
CA SER A 149 -5.18 1.66 -1.41
C SER A 149 -6.54 2.33 -1.37
N LYS A 150 -6.56 3.59 -0.89
CA LYS A 150 -7.74 4.46 -0.92
C LYS A 150 -7.76 5.39 -2.12
N GLY A 151 -6.73 5.38 -2.96
CA GLY A 151 -6.69 6.16 -4.19
C GLY A 151 -5.52 5.75 -5.06
N MET A 152 -5.25 6.55 -6.08
CA MET A 152 -4.23 6.24 -7.09
C MET A 152 -3.10 7.26 -7.13
N ASP A 153 -3.31 8.49 -6.66
CA ASP A 153 -2.29 9.53 -6.67
C ASP A 153 -2.10 10.13 -5.27
N MET A 154 -0.93 9.82 -4.68
CA MET A 154 -0.49 10.31 -3.37
C MET A 154 -0.19 11.81 -3.33
N SER A 155 0.00 12.44 -4.49
CA SER A 155 0.43 13.84 -4.60
C SER A 155 -0.74 14.82 -4.67
N SER A 156 -1.87 14.43 -5.28
CA SER A 156 -2.98 15.36 -5.56
C SER A 156 -4.37 14.89 -5.10
N THR A 157 -4.64 13.58 -5.09
CA THR A 157 -6.00 13.07 -4.84
C THR A 157 -6.24 12.63 -3.39
N TYR A 158 -5.23 12.10 -2.71
CA TYR A 158 -5.28 11.80 -1.29
C TYR A 158 -3.87 11.67 -0.71
N THR A 159 -3.65 12.13 0.53
CA THR A 159 -2.35 12.03 1.20
C THR A 159 -2.38 10.88 2.21
N PRO A 160 -1.86 9.69 1.89
CA PRO A 160 -1.73 8.64 2.90
C PRO A 160 -0.63 8.99 3.91
N ILE A 161 -0.63 8.33 5.08
CA ILE A 161 0.42 8.50 6.09
C ILE A 161 1.81 8.21 5.50
N LEU A 162 1.93 7.29 4.54
CA LEU A 162 3.18 7.05 3.84
C LEU A 162 3.72 8.32 3.15
N GLY A 163 2.85 9.11 2.52
CA GLY A 163 3.23 10.38 1.89
C GLY A 163 3.76 11.38 2.92
N LEU A 164 3.19 11.40 4.13
CA LEU A 164 3.69 12.21 5.25
C LEU A 164 5.05 11.69 5.74
N CYS A 165 5.23 10.37 5.88
CA CYS A 165 6.51 9.78 6.26
C CYS A 165 7.62 10.14 5.26
N ILE A 166 7.33 10.08 3.96
CA ILE A 166 8.27 10.49 2.91
C ILE A 166 8.51 12.00 2.97
N GLY A 167 7.46 12.81 3.10
CA GLY A 167 7.56 14.26 3.22
C GLY A 167 8.46 14.70 4.38
N MET A 168 8.44 14.01 5.52
CA MET A 168 9.37 14.28 6.62
C MET A 168 10.84 14.11 6.25
N VAL A 169 11.16 13.16 5.35
CA VAL A 169 12.53 12.93 4.86
C VAL A 169 12.96 14.02 3.88
N LEU A 170 11.99 14.58 3.13
CA LEU A 170 12.25 15.55 2.08
C LEU A 170 12.31 16.99 2.62
N ASP A 171 11.45 17.34 3.57
CA ASP A 171 11.18 18.71 4.01
C ASP A 171 11.46 18.93 5.52
N ASP A 172 12.43 18.21 6.08
CA ASP A 172 13.03 18.43 7.42
C ASP A 172 12.05 18.35 8.62
N GLY A 173 11.15 17.36 8.62
CA GLY A 173 10.46 16.88 9.83
C GLY A 173 9.25 17.69 10.36
N ASP A 174 9.04 18.94 9.92
CA ASP A 174 7.98 19.81 10.45
C ASP A 174 6.57 19.51 9.91
N LEU A 175 6.46 18.72 8.84
CA LEU A 175 5.16 18.42 8.21
C LEU A 175 4.28 17.45 9.01
N ALA A 176 4.83 16.70 9.98
CA ALA A 176 4.06 15.71 10.72
C ALA A 176 4.55 15.52 12.17
N PRO A 177 4.16 16.41 13.09
CA PRO A 177 4.56 16.36 14.51
C PRO A 177 4.21 15.07 15.25
N MET A 178 3.19 14.32 14.81
CA MET A 178 2.89 13.00 15.39
C MET A 178 3.84 11.90 14.91
N LEU A 179 4.31 11.99 13.67
CA LEU A 179 5.23 11.00 13.12
C LEU A 179 6.66 11.23 13.64
N SER A 180 7.07 12.47 13.88
CA SER A 180 8.38 12.75 14.50
C SER A 180 8.53 12.12 15.90
N GLN A 181 7.43 11.87 16.59
CA GLN A 181 7.41 11.21 17.91
C GLN A 181 7.60 9.69 17.85
N THR A 182 7.42 9.08 16.67
CA THR A 182 7.55 7.62 16.50
C THR A 182 9.02 7.16 16.41
N GLY A 183 9.94 8.11 16.24
CA GLY A 183 11.37 7.86 16.18
C GLY A 183 11.84 7.19 14.89
N LEU A 184 11.06 7.23 13.79
CA LEU A 184 11.37 6.60 12.50
C LEU A 184 12.83 6.82 12.06
N ILE A 185 13.47 5.76 11.58
CA ILE A 185 14.82 5.81 11.01
C ILE A 185 14.73 5.35 9.57
N VAL A 186 15.01 6.28 8.65
CA VAL A 186 15.11 5.96 7.23
C VAL A 186 16.55 5.54 6.93
N PRO A 187 16.78 4.34 6.37
CA PRO A 187 18.10 3.90 5.97
C PRO A 187 18.76 4.89 4.98
N GLU A 188 20.06 5.16 5.16
CA GLU A 188 20.80 6.15 4.36
C GLU A 188 20.79 5.82 2.86
N ASP A 189 20.80 4.53 2.53
CA ASP A 189 20.75 4.00 1.17
C ASP A 189 19.36 4.13 0.51
N VAL A 190 18.30 4.30 1.29
CA VAL A 190 16.94 4.55 0.79
C VAL A 190 16.72 6.02 0.46
N VAL A 191 17.39 6.95 1.15
CA VAL A 191 17.19 8.41 1.00
C VAL A 191 17.33 8.90 -0.45
N PRO A 192 18.33 8.48 -1.26
CA PRO A 192 18.43 8.89 -2.66
C PRO A 192 17.19 8.56 -3.49
N HIS A 193 16.60 7.38 -3.27
CA HIS A 193 15.39 6.93 -3.98
C HIS A 193 14.15 7.76 -3.64
N LEU A 194 14.10 8.31 -2.42
CA LEU A 194 13.01 9.20 -1.99
C LEU A 194 13.19 10.62 -2.56
N LYS A 195 14.44 11.10 -2.65
CA LYS A 195 14.75 12.45 -3.14
C LYS A 195 14.68 12.60 -4.66
N GLY A 196 14.99 11.55 -5.41
CA GLY A 196 15.03 11.62 -6.87
C GLY A 196 14.93 10.25 -7.54
N PHE A 197 14.43 10.26 -8.79
CA PHE A 197 14.45 9.04 -9.60
C PHE A 197 15.90 8.70 -9.96
N GLN A 198 16.36 7.53 -9.56
CA GLN A 198 17.76 7.13 -9.73
C GLN A 198 18.01 6.47 -11.09
N THR A 199 17.28 5.39 -11.38
CA THR A 199 17.43 4.56 -12.58
C THR A 199 16.16 3.77 -12.81
N ASP A 200 16.02 3.22 -14.01
CA ASP A 200 15.04 2.19 -14.30
C ASP A 200 15.17 1.02 -13.32
N ARG A 201 14.04 0.53 -12.82
CA ARG A 201 13.96 -0.57 -11.85
C ARG A 201 12.93 -1.59 -12.28
N VAL A 202 13.26 -2.87 -12.06
CA VAL A 202 12.31 -3.98 -12.16
C VAL A 202 12.31 -4.68 -10.81
N VAL A 203 11.12 -4.86 -10.24
CA VAL A 203 10.91 -5.68 -9.05
C VAL A 203 10.06 -6.86 -9.48
N ASP A 204 10.55 -8.06 -9.25
CA ASP A 204 9.85 -9.31 -9.51
C ASP A 204 10.00 -10.21 -8.28
N ARG A 205 8.89 -10.52 -7.61
CA ARG A 205 8.93 -11.33 -6.39
C ARG A 205 7.61 -12.02 -6.07
N GLN A 206 7.70 -13.05 -5.25
CA GLN A 206 6.58 -13.66 -4.57
C GLN A 206 6.25 -12.92 -3.29
N VAL A 207 4.95 -12.72 -3.04
CA VAL A 207 4.43 -12.10 -1.82
C VAL A 207 3.25 -12.88 -1.28
N PHE A 208 3.04 -12.83 0.04
CA PHE A 208 1.82 -13.36 0.62
C PHE A 208 0.65 -12.43 0.34
N SER A 209 -0.45 -13.03 -0.09
CA SER A 209 -1.78 -12.43 -0.02
C SER A 209 -2.62 -13.19 1.00
N ARG A 210 -3.77 -12.62 1.41
CA ARG A 210 -4.76 -13.33 2.25
C ARG A 210 -5.24 -14.66 1.67
N ARG A 211 -5.01 -14.93 0.37
CA ARG A 211 -5.49 -16.12 -0.34
C ARG A 211 -4.36 -17.05 -0.82
N GLY A 212 -3.12 -16.78 -0.40
CA GLY A 212 -1.94 -17.56 -0.80
C GLY A 212 -0.84 -16.70 -1.40
N VAL A 213 0.22 -17.36 -1.87
CA VAL A 213 1.36 -16.70 -2.51
C VAL A 213 0.96 -16.25 -3.91
N VAL A 214 1.34 -15.02 -4.26
CA VAL A 214 1.08 -14.42 -5.58
C VAL A 214 2.38 -13.84 -6.14
N ASN A 215 2.52 -13.84 -7.46
CA ASN A 215 3.67 -13.22 -8.13
C ASN A 215 3.33 -11.76 -8.41
N VAL A 216 4.25 -10.87 -8.07
CA VAL A 216 4.13 -9.44 -8.31
C VAL A 216 5.29 -9.00 -9.17
N ARG A 217 4.97 -8.19 -10.19
CA ARG A 217 5.96 -7.50 -10.99
C ARG A 217 5.67 -6.02 -11.02
N ALA A 218 6.72 -5.21 -10.92
CA ALA A 218 6.68 -3.76 -11.03
C ALA A 218 7.86 -3.28 -11.89
N ILE A 219 7.60 -2.34 -12.78
CA ILE A 219 8.60 -1.69 -13.62
C ILE A 219 8.47 -0.20 -13.41
N LEU A 220 9.58 0.45 -13.10
CA LEU A 220 9.69 1.89 -12.95
C LEU A 220 10.67 2.38 -14.01
N LYS A 221 10.20 3.27 -14.89
CA LYS A 221 10.98 4.00 -15.88
C LYS A 221 10.97 5.49 -15.53
N ARG A 222 11.81 6.29 -16.19
CA ARG A 222 11.94 7.74 -15.93
C ARG A 222 10.60 8.50 -15.84
N ASP A 223 9.68 8.19 -16.75
CA ASP A 223 8.43 8.95 -16.94
C ASP A 223 7.16 8.13 -16.76
N TRP A 224 7.29 6.84 -16.46
CA TRP A 224 6.17 5.96 -16.20
C TRP A 224 6.53 4.82 -15.26
N MET A 225 5.54 4.25 -14.61
CA MET A 225 5.68 3.01 -13.84
C MET A 225 4.44 2.15 -14.02
N MET A 226 4.62 0.82 -14.02
CA MET A 226 3.53 -0.12 -14.09
C MET A 226 3.75 -1.29 -13.15
N GLY A 227 2.68 -1.77 -12.54
CA GLY A 227 2.76 -2.87 -11.60
C GLY A 227 1.53 -3.73 -11.62
N ALA A 228 1.73 -5.04 -11.51
CA ALA A 228 0.66 -6.01 -11.59
C ALA A 228 0.91 -7.23 -10.69
N VAL A 229 -0.17 -7.88 -10.30
CA VAL A 229 -0.16 -9.15 -9.57
C VAL A 229 -0.83 -10.25 -10.38
N ALA A 230 -0.17 -11.39 -10.46
CA ALA A 230 -0.67 -12.59 -11.11
C ALA A 230 -1.45 -13.47 -10.12
N GLY A 231 -2.66 -13.89 -10.49
CA GLY A 231 -3.43 -14.92 -9.78
C GLY A 231 -4.17 -14.48 -8.51
N ALA A 232 -4.12 -13.20 -8.15
CA ALA A 232 -4.79 -12.70 -6.94
C ALA A 232 -6.30 -12.47 -7.16
N ALA A 233 -7.12 -13.49 -6.90
CA ALA A 233 -8.59 -13.38 -6.97
C ALA A 233 -9.21 -12.62 -5.76
N VAL A 234 -8.64 -11.49 -5.36
CA VAL A 234 -9.16 -10.68 -4.26
C VAL A 234 -10.24 -9.73 -4.77
N ARG A 235 -11.46 -9.85 -4.22
CA ARG A 235 -12.59 -8.94 -4.51
C ARG A 235 -12.72 -7.95 -3.38
N HIS A 236 -12.03 -6.82 -3.52
CA HIS A 236 -12.08 -5.75 -2.54
C HIS A 236 -11.79 -4.41 -3.21
N GLU A 237 -12.58 -3.39 -2.88
CA GLU A 237 -12.52 -2.05 -3.47
C GLU A 237 -11.22 -1.26 -3.19
N GLN A 238 -10.38 -1.71 -2.26
CA GLN A 238 -9.04 -1.14 -2.04
C GLN A 238 -7.95 -1.96 -2.72
N PHE A 239 -8.28 -3.13 -3.27
CA PHE A 239 -7.29 -3.98 -3.92
C PHE A 239 -7.09 -3.50 -5.35
N HIS A 240 -5.87 -3.11 -5.69
CA HIS A 240 -5.52 -2.56 -7.00
C HIS A 240 -4.53 -3.52 -7.67
N PRO A 241 -5.02 -4.52 -8.42
CA PRO A 241 -4.20 -5.62 -8.92
C PRO A 241 -3.28 -5.23 -10.09
N ALA A 242 -3.61 -4.17 -10.81
CA ALA A 242 -2.85 -3.75 -11.97
C ALA A 242 -2.99 -2.24 -12.16
N THR A 243 -1.87 -1.53 -12.14
CA THR A 243 -1.84 -0.07 -12.21
C THR A 243 -0.76 0.42 -13.14
N ILE A 244 -1.01 1.54 -13.81
CA ILE A 244 -0.02 2.31 -14.55
C ILE A 244 -0.08 3.76 -14.04
N HIS A 245 1.08 4.39 -13.90
CA HIS A 245 1.21 5.81 -13.62
C HIS A 245 2.22 6.41 -14.58
N TRP A 246 2.01 7.65 -15.01
CA TRP A 246 2.91 8.34 -15.93
C TRP A 246 2.93 9.84 -15.66
N ARG A 247 3.97 10.49 -16.18
CA ARG A 247 4.10 11.94 -16.16
C ARG A 247 3.11 12.55 -17.14
N SER A 248 2.24 13.43 -16.65
CA SER A 248 1.28 14.18 -17.46
C SER A 248 1.45 15.68 -17.17
N GLY A 249 2.42 16.31 -17.85
CA GLY A 249 2.86 17.66 -17.53
C GLY A 249 3.49 17.72 -16.13
N ASP A 250 3.03 18.64 -15.29
CA ASP A 250 3.45 18.78 -13.89
C ASP A 250 2.67 17.88 -12.92
N SER A 251 1.77 17.05 -13.45
CA SER A 251 0.89 16.16 -12.67
C SER A 251 1.12 14.69 -13.07
N VAL A 252 0.40 13.80 -12.40
CA VAL A 252 0.47 12.36 -12.64
C VAL A 252 -0.82 11.89 -13.30
N GLY A 253 -0.68 11.21 -14.43
CA GLY A 253 -1.75 10.39 -14.98
C GLY A 253 -1.70 8.99 -14.37
N TRP A 254 -2.85 8.35 -14.21
CA TRP A 254 -2.93 6.99 -13.70
C TRP A 254 -4.05 6.18 -14.35
N LEU A 255 -3.86 4.86 -14.34
CA LEU A 255 -4.82 3.86 -14.76
C LEU A 255 -4.85 2.71 -13.75
N LEU A 256 -6.06 2.21 -13.48
CA LEU A 256 -6.34 1.06 -12.64
C LEU A 256 -7.20 0.06 -13.40
N ALA A 257 -6.68 -1.15 -13.61
CA ALA A 257 -7.47 -2.28 -14.08
C ALA A 257 -8.00 -3.08 -12.88
N PHE A 258 -9.31 -3.28 -12.82
CA PHE A 258 -9.97 -4.03 -11.75
C PHE A 258 -11.30 -4.63 -12.23
N GLY A 259 -11.90 -5.50 -11.43
CA GLY A 259 -13.21 -6.04 -11.77
C GLY A 259 -13.84 -6.75 -10.59
N GLU A 260 -15.17 -6.73 -10.54
CA GLU A 260 -15.95 -7.47 -9.55
C GLU A 260 -15.72 -8.98 -9.68
N SER A 261 -15.40 -9.43 -10.89
CA SER A 261 -14.97 -10.79 -11.23
C SER A 261 -13.52 -11.12 -10.82
N GLY A 262 -12.76 -10.13 -10.34
CA GLY A 262 -11.33 -10.24 -10.06
C GLY A 262 -10.49 -10.03 -11.31
N ALA A 263 -9.44 -9.24 -11.17
CA ALA A 263 -8.47 -8.97 -12.24
C ALA A 263 -7.10 -9.49 -11.83
N SER A 264 -6.35 -9.97 -12.82
CA SER A 264 -4.97 -10.39 -12.71
C SER A 264 -4.16 -9.71 -13.79
N GLY A 265 -2.89 -9.41 -13.54
CA GLY A 265 -2.02 -8.86 -14.55
C GLY A 265 -0.62 -9.48 -14.52
N THR A 266 -0.02 -9.58 -15.70
CA THR A 266 1.39 -9.91 -15.89
C THR A 266 2.05 -8.80 -16.72
N ILE A 267 3.33 -8.56 -16.50
CA ILE A 267 4.07 -7.51 -17.20
C ILE A 267 5.27 -8.14 -17.92
N GLU A 268 5.45 -7.77 -19.18
CA GLU A 268 6.61 -8.09 -19.99
C GLU A 268 7.03 -6.81 -20.73
N ASP A 269 8.26 -6.37 -20.52
CA ASP A 269 8.78 -5.08 -21.00
C ASP A 269 7.83 -3.90 -20.68
N GLN A 270 7.34 -3.19 -21.70
CA GLN A 270 6.37 -2.10 -21.57
C GLN A 270 4.91 -2.53 -21.79
N SER A 271 4.64 -3.83 -21.73
CA SER A 271 3.33 -4.44 -21.96
C SER A 271 2.76 -5.06 -20.69
N MET A 272 1.49 -4.77 -20.41
CA MET A 272 0.71 -5.38 -19.34
C MET A 272 -0.44 -6.20 -19.93
N SER A 273 -0.45 -7.50 -19.65
CA SER A 273 -1.53 -8.41 -20.03
C SER A 273 -2.48 -8.62 -18.86
N LEU A 274 -3.77 -8.34 -19.06
CA LEU A 274 -4.80 -8.39 -18.03
C LEU A 274 -5.75 -9.56 -18.29
N LYS A 275 -6.09 -10.31 -17.23
CA LYS A 275 -7.04 -11.44 -17.26
C LYS A 275 -8.19 -11.23 -16.29
N VAL A 276 -9.34 -11.80 -16.61
CA VAL A 276 -10.51 -11.87 -15.71
C VAL A 276 -10.49 -13.21 -14.99
N LEU A 277 -10.26 -13.21 -13.68
CA LEU A 277 -10.02 -14.45 -12.93
C LEU A 277 -11.27 -15.30 -12.70
N ARG A 278 -12.45 -14.69 -12.63
CA ARG A 278 -13.73 -15.39 -12.52
C ARG A 278 -14.74 -14.80 -13.50
N PRO A 279 -14.59 -15.11 -14.80
CA PRO A 279 -15.44 -14.57 -15.85
C PRO A 279 -16.93 -14.70 -15.51
N ASP A 280 -17.66 -13.60 -15.65
CA ASP A 280 -19.07 -13.52 -15.32
C ASP A 280 -19.74 -12.52 -16.27
N PRO A 281 -20.65 -12.96 -17.15
CA PRO A 281 -21.34 -12.08 -18.09
C PRO A 281 -22.13 -10.94 -17.44
N ALA A 282 -22.50 -11.07 -16.15
CA ALA A 282 -23.17 -10.01 -15.41
C ALA A 282 -22.24 -8.88 -14.96
N HIS A 283 -20.92 -9.13 -14.93
CA HIS A 283 -19.94 -8.19 -14.38
C HIS A 283 -18.86 -7.86 -15.42
N PRO A 284 -18.88 -6.64 -15.99
CA PRO A 284 -17.91 -6.26 -17.01
C PRO A 284 -16.49 -6.14 -16.43
N PHE A 285 -15.49 -6.35 -17.28
CA PHE A 285 -14.11 -5.99 -16.99
C PHE A 285 -13.95 -4.48 -17.13
N ARG A 286 -13.25 -3.83 -16.18
CA ARG A 286 -13.19 -2.36 -16.11
C ARG A 286 -11.76 -1.86 -15.96
N ILE A 287 -11.51 -0.75 -16.63
CA ILE A 287 -10.32 0.07 -16.46
C ILE A 287 -10.80 1.47 -16.14
N GLN A 288 -10.36 2.01 -14.99
CA GLN A 288 -10.54 3.41 -14.65
C GLN A 288 -9.24 4.16 -14.87
N LEU A 289 -9.30 5.37 -15.39
CA LEU A 289 -8.15 6.23 -15.58
C LEU A 289 -8.47 7.69 -15.34
N LEU A 290 -7.44 8.45 -15.01
CA LEU A 290 -7.50 9.90 -14.90
C LEU A 290 -6.15 10.49 -15.29
N ALA A 291 -6.19 11.55 -16.08
CA ALA A 291 -5.06 12.44 -16.31
C ALA A 291 -5.61 13.87 -16.48
N PRO A 292 -4.84 14.91 -16.12
CA PRO A 292 -5.25 16.29 -16.35
C PRO A 292 -5.59 16.53 -17.83
N GLY A 293 -6.82 16.99 -18.10
CA GLY A 293 -7.30 17.26 -19.46
C GLY A 293 -7.67 16.01 -20.27
N VAL A 294 -7.82 14.85 -19.63
CA VAL A 294 -8.31 13.65 -20.32
C VAL A 294 -9.77 13.82 -20.75
N GLU A 295 -10.07 13.40 -21.96
CA GLU A 295 -11.42 13.35 -22.52
C GLU A 295 -11.81 11.90 -22.86
N VAL A 296 -13.11 11.60 -22.86
CA VAL A 296 -13.61 10.25 -23.18
C VAL A 296 -13.15 9.77 -24.56
N ASP A 297 -13.12 10.68 -25.55
CA ASP A 297 -12.71 10.37 -26.93
C ASP A 297 -11.22 10.03 -27.08
N ALA A 298 -10.41 10.26 -26.03
CA ALA A 298 -9.01 9.84 -25.98
C ALA A 298 -8.87 8.32 -25.83
N VAL A 299 -9.93 7.65 -25.34
CA VAL A 299 -9.98 6.22 -25.06
C VAL A 299 -10.86 5.56 -26.13
N ARG A 300 -10.25 5.18 -27.24
CA ARG A 300 -10.97 4.57 -28.36
C ARG A 300 -10.11 3.53 -29.07
N ASP A 301 -10.79 2.54 -29.60
CA ASP A 301 -10.21 1.51 -30.47
C ASP A 301 -8.95 0.86 -29.84
N ASP A 302 -7.89 0.73 -30.63
CA ASP A 302 -6.62 0.06 -30.30
C ASP A 302 -5.51 1.02 -29.87
N ARG A 303 -5.79 2.32 -29.75
CA ARG A 303 -4.76 3.32 -29.43
C ARG A 303 -5.32 4.49 -28.63
N TRP A 304 -4.97 4.53 -27.35
CA TRP A 304 -5.40 5.57 -26.43
C TRP A 304 -4.36 6.68 -26.37
N LYS A 305 -4.75 7.88 -26.81
CA LYS A 305 -3.88 9.07 -26.82
C LYS A 305 -4.19 9.92 -25.61
N LEU A 306 -3.58 9.58 -24.48
CA LEU A 306 -3.81 10.26 -23.22
C LEU A 306 -2.84 11.44 -23.06
N PRO A 307 -3.17 12.43 -22.21
CA PRO A 307 -2.22 13.47 -21.85
C PRO A 307 -0.91 12.86 -21.30
N GLY A 308 0.20 13.09 -22.01
CA GLY A 308 1.55 12.63 -21.61
C GLY A 308 1.92 11.18 -21.96
N VAL A 309 1.00 10.36 -22.49
CA VAL A 309 1.31 8.97 -22.86
C VAL A 309 0.41 8.47 -23.99
N THR A 310 0.95 7.63 -24.86
CA THR A 310 0.14 6.82 -25.76
C THR A 310 0.17 5.36 -25.32
N ILE A 311 -1.00 4.74 -25.20
CA ILE A 311 -1.15 3.33 -24.83
C ILE A 311 -1.78 2.60 -26.00
N LEU A 312 -1.08 1.62 -26.55
CA LEU A 312 -1.63 0.67 -27.52
C LEU A 312 -2.45 -0.38 -26.77
N VAL A 313 -3.63 -0.70 -27.30
CA VAL A 313 -4.60 -1.57 -26.65
C VAL A 313 -4.97 -2.71 -27.59
N ASN A 314 -4.71 -3.94 -27.16
CA ASN A 314 -5.25 -5.12 -27.80
C ASN A 314 -6.30 -5.74 -26.86
N ALA A 315 -7.57 -5.64 -27.23
CA ALA A 315 -8.68 -6.15 -26.44
C ALA A 315 -9.46 -7.21 -27.24
N PRO A 316 -9.15 -8.50 -27.08
CA PRO A 316 -9.94 -9.59 -27.66
C PRO A 316 -11.44 -9.55 -27.25
N LEU A 317 -11.78 -8.86 -26.16
CA LEU A 317 -13.16 -8.57 -25.75
C LEU A 317 -13.89 -7.55 -26.66
N GLY A 318 -13.22 -6.99 -27.66
CA GLY A 318 -13.76 -5.98 -28.58
C GLY A 318 -13.61 -4.54 -28.08
N SER A 319 -14.40 -3.63 -28.64
CA SER A 319 -14.35 -2.21 -28.29
C SER A 319 -14.96 -1.93 -26.91
N PRO A 320 -14.31 -1.10 -26.07
CA PRO A 320 -14.88 -0.72 -24.78
C PRO A 320 -16.09 0.20 -24.94
N ARG A 321 -16.97 0.15 -23.94
CA ARG A 321 -17.87 1.28 -23.63
C ARG A 321 -17.12 2.24 -22.72
N VAL A 322 -17.08 3.52 -23.08
CA VAL A 322 -16.33 4.53 -22.34
C VAL A 322 -17.26 5.63 -21.84
N SER A 323 -17.13 5.98 -20.56
CA SER A 323 -17.94 7.03 -19.94
C SER A 323 -17.24 7.65 -18.73
N TRP A 324 -17.68 8.84 -18.34
CA TRP A 324 -17.37 9.40 -17.03
C TRP A 324 -18.14 8.66 -15.93
N VAL A 325 -17.46 8.33 -14.84
CA VAL A 325 -18.06 7.74 -13.64
C VAL A 325 -17.59 8.45 -12.38
N ASP A 326 -18.46 8.58 -11.39
CA ASP A 326 -18.10 9.12 -10.07
C ASP A 326 -17.72 7.98 -9.13
N ASP A 327 -16.44 7.89 -8.78
CA ASP A 327 -15.93 6.97 -7.79
C ASP A 327 -15.80 7.68 -6.43
N ARG A 328 -16.36 7.07 -5.37
CA ARG A 328 -16.37 7.63 -4.02
C ARG A 328 -14.98 8.01 -3.48
N ARG A 329 -13.93 7.34 -3.96
CA ARG A 329 -12.54 7.49 -3.49
C ARG A 329 -11.63 8.19 -4.48
N LYS A 330 -11.89 8.01 -5.78
CA LYS A 330 -11.04 8.53 -6.86
C LYS A 330 -11.61 9.79 -7.52
N GLY A 331 -12.82 10.19 -7.15
CA GLY A 331 -13.53 11.30 -7.77
C GLY A 331 -14.09 10.93 -9.14
N ARG A 332 -14.25 11.92 -10.00
CA ARG A 332 -14.76 11.73 -11.35
C ARG A 332 -13.64 11.23 -12.27
N VAL A 333 -13.82 10.06 -12.86
CA VAL A 333 -12.80 9.35 -13.65
C VAL A 333 -13.38 8.85 -14.98
N VAL A 334 -12.52 8.60 -15.97
CA VAL A 334 -12.92 7.92 -17.20
C VAL A 334 -12.89 6.41 -16.95
N GLU A 335 -13.97 5.71 -17.29
CA GLU A 335 -14.04 4.27 -17.21
C GLU A 335 -14.24 3.67 -18.60
N ALA A 336 -13.36 2.74 -18.96
CA ALA A 336 -13.52 1.84 -20.09
C ALA A 336 -13.99 0.47 -19.59
N SER A 337 -15.07 -0.06 -20.17
CA SER A 337 -15.69 -1.31 -19.77
C SER A 337 -15.93 -2.25 -20.93
N TRP A 338 -15.68 -3.55 -20.69
CA TRP A 338 -15.90 -4.63 -21.65
C TRP A 338 -16.86 -5.66 -21.06
N GLY A 339 -17.86 -6.05 -21.85
CA GLY A 339 -18.66 -7.23 -21.53
C GLY A 339 -17.79 -8.48 -21.61
N VAL A 340 -17.93 -9.39 -20.64
CA VAL A 340 -17.21 -10.67 -20.63
C VAL A 340 -18.13 -11.75 -21.21
N PRO A 341 -17.83 -12.36 -22.36
CA PRO A 341 -18.70 -13.38 -22.96
C PRO A 341 -18.89 -14.61 -22.06
N GLU A 342 -20.02 -15.29 -22.25
CA GLU A 342 -20.24 -16.59 -21.64
C GLU A 342 -19.17 -17.59 -22.13
N GLY A 343 -18.62 -18.38 -21.20
CA GLY A 343 -17.56 -19.34 -21.52
C GLY A 343 -16.15 -18.75 -21.69
N TRP A 344 -15.95 -17.44 -21.45
CA TRP A 344 -14.62 -16.83 -21.45
C TRP A 344 -13.68 -17.55 -20.47
N SER A 345 -12.46 -17.86 -20.89
CA SER A 345 -11.48 -18.54 -20.03
C SER A 345 -10.81 -17.56 -19.08
N ALA A 346 -10.57 -17.98 -17.84
CA ALA A 346 -9.74 -17.21 -16.91
C ALA A 346 -8.26 -17.13 -17.36
N GLU A 347 -7.86 -17.98 -18.30
CA GLU A 347 -6.51 -17.98 -18.88
C GLU A 347 -6.36 -17.03 -20.08
N ASP A 348 -7.46 -16.59 -20.68
CA ASP A 348 -7.42 -15.71 -21.85
C ASP A 348 -7.12 -14.26 -21.43
N VAL A 349 -6.29 -13.59 -22.24
CA VAL A 349 -6.01 -12.17 -22.08
C VAL A 349 -7.26 -11.39 -22.49
N ALA A 350 -7.82 -10.65 -21.52
CA ALA A 350 -8.97 -9.79 -21.72
C ALA A 350 -8.58 -8.48 -22.41
N VAL A 351 -7.50 -7.87 -21.93
CA VAL A 351 -6.94 -6.61 -22.44
C VAL A 351 -5.43 -6.64 -22.27
N GLN A 352 -4.69 -6.26 -23.31
CA GLN A 352 -3.27 -5.98 -23.23
C GLN A 352 -3.04 -4.49 -23.48
N LEU A 353 -2.26 -3.86 -22.60
CA LEU A 353 -1.90 -2.45 -22.65
C LEU A 353 -0.40 -2.33 -22.89
N THR A 354 0.03 -1.61 -23.90
CA THR A 354 1.46 -1.37 -24.20
C THR A 354 1.75 0.11 -24.21
N ILE A 355 2.70 0.57 -23.40
CA ILE A 355 3.15 1.97 -23.44
C ILE A 355 3.98 2.16 -24.72
N GLU A 356 3.55 3.10 -25.57
CA GLU A 356 4.32 3.52 -26.74
C GLU A 356 5.37 4.52 -26.25
N GLU A 357 6.62 4.08 -26.14
CA GLU A 357 7.74 4.98 -25.84
C GLU A 357 8.03 5.83 -27.08
N THR A 358 8.22 7.13 -26.85
CA THR A 358 8.69 8.07 -27.86
C THR A 358 10.17 8.31 -27.61
N ASP A 359 10.99 8.00 -28.61
CA ASP A 359 12.45 8.16 -28.58
C ASP A 359 12.93 9.58 -28.23
#